data_AF-A0A4R7D878-F1
#
_entry.id   AF-A0A4R7D878-F1
#
_cell.length_a   1.000
_cell.length_b   1.000
_cell.length_c   1.000
_cell.angle_alpha   90.00
_cell.angle_beta   90.00
_cell.angle_gamma   90.00
#
_symmetry.space_group_name_H-M   'P 1'
#
loop_
_entity.id
_entity.type
_entity.pdbx_description
1 polymer ?
#
loop_
_entity_poly.entity_id
_entity_poly.type
_entity_poly.pdbx_seq_one_letter_code
_entity_poly.pdbx_strand_id
1 'polypeptide(L)' 'MNKQYCRVGSVTPMEANNDIISLLEYQYQTFLEKASHIQSNTQLGEFFELKAQRIKRTLEDLV' A
#
# COMPACT_ATOMS: atom_id res chain seq x y z
N MET A 1 31.80 -7.47 27.45
CA MET A 1 30.82 -6.71 26.64
C MET A 1 30.04 -7.69 25.77
N ASN A 2 28.77 -7.94 26.09
CA ASN A 2 27.90 -8.79 25.26
C ASN A 2 27.36 -7.97 24.09
N LYS A 3 27.64 -8.40 22.85
CA LYS A 3 27.09 -7.78 21.64
C LYS A 3 25.61 -8.18 21.52
N GLN A 4 24.70 -7.35 22.05
CA GLN A 4 23.27 -7.48 21.81
C GLN A 4 22.97 -6.94 20.41
N TYR A 5 22.83 -7.84 19.45
CA TYR A 5 22.33 -7.49 18.12
C TYR A 5 20.81 -7.33 18.23
N CYS A 6 20.34 -6.08 18.26
CA CYS A 6 18.91 -5.81 18.03
C CYS A 6 18.57 -6.35 16.64
N ARG A 7 17.72 -7.37 16.57
CA ARG A 7 17.13 -7.85 15.30
C ARG A 7 16.25 -6.74 14.74
N VAL A 8 16.84 -5.81 14.01
CA VAL A 8 16.11 -4.83 13.21
C VAL A 8 15.49 -5.57 12.02
N GLY A 9 14.19 -5.84 12.12
CA GLY A 9 13.30 -6.16 11.00
C GLY A 9 13.59 -7.47 10.26
N SER A 10 12.92 -8.56 10.67
CA SER A 10 12.69 -9.70 9.78
C SER A 10 11.79 -9.23 8.63
N VAL A 11 12.31 -9.16 7.41
CA VAL A 11 11.48 -8.97 6.21
C VAL A 11 10.82 -10.30 5.90
N THR A 12 9.51 -10.40 6.16
CA THR A 12 8.72 -11.56 5.75
C THR A 12 8.38 -11.38 4.26
N PRO A 13 8.92 -12.21 3.36
CA PRO A 13 8.53 -12.15 1.96
C PRO A 13 7.04 -12.50 1.87
N MET A 14 6.22 -11.62 1.31
CA MET A 14 4.85 -11.98 0.96
C MET A 14 4.94 -12.88 -0.28
N GLU A 15 4.60 -14.16 -0.13
CA GLU A 15 4.52 -15.06 -1.29
C GLU A 15 3.42 -14.60 -2.24
N ALA A 16 3.71 -14.59 -3.55
CA ALA A 16 2.84 -14.21 -4.66
C ALA A 16 1.59 -15.09 -4.77
N ASN A 17 0.69 -15.01 -3.79
CA ASN A 17 -0.56 -15.77 -3.71
C ASN A 17 -1.76 -14.82 -3.89
N ASN A 18 -2.96 -15.36 -4.13
CA ASN A 18 -4.22 -14.62 -4.25
C ASN A 18 -4.48 -13.63 -3.09
N ASP A 19 -3.84 -13.85 -1.94
CA ASP A 19 -3.87 -12.96 -0.79
C ASP A 19 -3.27 -11.57 -1.09
N ILE A 20 -2.27 -11.48 -1.97
CA ILE A 20 -1.65 -10.20 -2.36
C ILE A 20 -2.56 -9.41 -3.28
N ILE A 21 -3.21 -10.06 -4.24
CA ILE A 21 -4.16 -9.39 -5.15
C ILE A 21 -5.30 -8.80 -4.30
N SER A 22 -5.89 -9.60 -3.42
CA SER A 22 -6.96 -9.17 -2.52
C SER A 22 -6.51 -8.01 -1.61
N LEU A 23 -5.28 -8.06 -1.10
CA LEU A 23 -4.71 -6.99 -0.28
C LEU A 23 -4.51 -5.70 -1.08
N LEU A 24 -4.00 -5.79 -2.31
CA LEU A 24 -3.79 -4.65 -3.19
C LEU A 24 -5.14 -4.01 -3.60
N GLU A 25 -6.16 -4.82 -3.89
CA GLU A 25 -7.52 -4.33 -4.16
C GLU A 25 -8.11 -3.60 -2.95
N TYR A 26 -7.96 -4.16 -1.74
CA TYR A 26 -8.40 -3.50 -0.51
C TYR A 26 -7.68 -2.16 -0.28
N GLN A 27 -6.36 -2.13 -0.50
CA GLN A 27 -5.58 -0.89 -0.37
C GLN A 27 -6.01 0.14 -1.41
N TYR A 28 -6.23 -0.27 -2.66
CA TYR A 28 -6.72 0.60 -3.72
C TYR A 28 -8.03 1.29 -3.33
N GLN A 29 -9.03 0.53 -2.87
CA GLN A 29 -10.30 1.08 -2.43
C GLN A 29 -10.13 2.03 -1.24
N THR A 30 -9.33 1.65 -0.25
CA THR A 30 -9.05 2.48 0.92
C THR A 30 -8.45 3.84 0.54
N PHE A 31 -7.56 3.87 -0.45
CA PHE A 31 -6.95 5.12 -0.91
C PHE A 31 -7.93 6.00 -1.69
N LEU A 32 -8.82 5.42 -2.49
CA LEU A 32 -9.89 6.17 -3.16
C LEU A 32 -10.88 6.77 -2.15
N GLU A 33 -11.30 5.99 -1.14
CA GLU A 33 -12.17 6.49 -0.08
C GLU A 33 -11.51 7.66 0.65
N LYS A 34 -10.24 7.53 1.05
CA LYS A 34 -9.48 8.59 1.70
C LYS A 34 -9.35 9.84 0.82
N ALA A 35 -9.08 9.68 -0.48
CA ALA A 35 -9.04 10.80 -1.42
C ALA A 35 -10.40 11.52 -1.47
N SER A 36 -11.51 10.78 -1.56
CA SER A 36 -12.85 11.36 -1.63
C SER A 36 -13.29 12.08 -0.34
N HIS A 37 -12.80 11.62 0.82
CA HIS A 37 -13.15 12.20 2.12
C HIS A 37 -12.34 13.46 2.46
N ILE A 38 -11.19 13.67 1.81
CA ILE A 38 -10.31 14.80 2.05
C ILE A 38 -10.66 15.91 1.06
N GLN A 39 -11.71 16.66 1.38
CA GLN A 39 -12.14 17.81 0.58
C GLN A 39 -11.38 19.10 0.93
N SER A 40 -10.75 19.15 2.11
CA SER A 40 -10.13 20.37 2.66
C SER A 40 -8.64 20.52 2.36
N ASN A 41 -7.93 19.43 2.05
CA ASN A 41 -6.50 19.45 1.77
C ASN A 41 -6.21 18.78 0.41
N THR A 42 -6.15 19.61 -0.63
CA THR A 42 -6.00 19.17 -2.02
C THR A 42 -4.72 18.38 -2.24
N GLN A 43 -3.60 18.78 -1.63
CA GLN A 43 -2.32 18.07 -1.76
C GLN A 43 -2.39 16.65 -1.19
N LEU A 44 -3.10 16.48 -0.07
CA LEU A 44 -3.27 15.17 0.56
C LEU A 44 -4.26 14.29 -0.22
N GLY A 45 -5.33 14.89 -0.78
CA GLY A 45 -6.24 14.21 -1.69
C GLY A 45 -5.51 13.69 -2.95
N GLU A 46 -4.77 14.57 -3.63
CA GLU A 46 -3.95 14.24 -4.80
C GLU A 46 -2.93 13.14 -4.50
N PHE A 47 -2.30 13.18 -3.31
CA PHE A 47 -1.38 12.13 -2.88
C PHE A 47 -2.07 10.76 -2.82
N PHE A 48 -3.26 10.68 -2.23
CA PHE A 48 -4.00 9.42 -2.12
C PHE A 48 -4.50 8.93 -3.48
N GLU A 49 -4.95 9.82 -4.37
CA GLU A 49 -5.30 9.44 -5.75
C GLU A 49 -4.09 8.87 -6.49
N LEU A 50 -2.93 9.52 -6.40
CA LEU A 50 -1.71 9.07 -7.06
C LEU A 50 -1.23 7.72 -6.51
N LYS A 51 -1.45 7.45 -5.21
CA LYS A 51 -1.19 6.13 -4.61
C LYS A 51 -2.16 5.08 -5.14
N ALA A 52 -3.46 5.38 -5.21
CA ALA A 52 -4.45 4.48 -5.77
C ALA A 52 -4.12 4.12 -7.23
N GLN A 53 -3.75 5.11 -8.06
CA GLN A 53 -3.38 4.87 -9.46
C GLN A 53 -2.17 3.95 -9.61
N ARG A 54 -1.16 4.06 -8.73
CA ARG A 54 0.00 3.16 -8.75
C ARG A 54 -0.40 1.71 -8.44
N ILE A 55 -1.24 1.51 -7.42
CA ILE A 55 -1.72 0.18 -7.06
C ILE A 55 -2.55 -0.42 -8.19
N LYS A 56 -3.41 0.38 -8.83
CA LYS A 56 -4.19 -0.04 -9.99
C LYS A 56 -3.30 -0.57 -11.12
N ARG A 57 -2.23 0.15 -11.47
CA ARG A 57 -1.26 -0.32 -12.48
C ARG A 57 -0.61 -1.64 -12.08
N THR A 58 -0.20 -1.76 -10.81
CA THR A 58 0.36 -3.01 -10.30
C THR A 58 -0.63 -4.17 -10.36
N LEU A 59 -1.92 -3.94 -10.10
CA LEU A 59 -2.97 -4.95 -10.27
C LEU A 59 -3.17 -5.32 -11.74
N GLU A 60 -3.16 -4.35 -12.65
CA GLU A 60 -3.26 -4.58 -14.10
C GLU A 60 -2.06 -5.39 -14.64
N ASP A 61 -0.86 -5.24 -14.05
CA ASP A 61 0.33 -6.02 -14.43
C ASP A 61 0.31 -7.46 -13.86
N LEU A 62 -0.53 -7.74 -12.86
CA LEU A 62 -0.62 -9.02 -12.15
C LEU A 62 -1.76 -9.94 -12.65
N VAL A 63 -2.70 -9.42 -13.46
CA VAL A 63 -3.88 -10.11 -14.00
C VAL A 63 -3.73 -10.35 -15.50
#